data_AF-A0A966QUN1-F1
#
_entry.id   AF-A0A966QUN1-F1
#
_cell.length_a   1.000
_cell.length_b   1.000
_cell.length_c   1.000
_cell.angle_alpha   90.00
_cell.angle_beta   90.00
_cell.angle_gamma   90.00
#
_symmetry.space_group_name_H-M   'P 1'
#
loop_
_entity.id
_entity.type
_entity.pdbx_description
1 polymer ?
#
loop_
_entity_poly.entity_id
_entity_poly.type
_entity_poly.pdbx_seq_one_letter_code
_entity_poly.pdbx_strand_id
1 'polypeptide(L)' 'MVISGGDGHSGGDSTDDLAETPPSEIVCVDCGGPAHLLTPPPEDGRWLVGDVVAYRCRDCRDRWDIVLQRSVS' A
#
# COMPACT_ATOMS: atom_id res chain seq x y z
N MET A 1 -1.13 28.80 37.86
CA MET A 1 -1.97 27.74 38.44
C MET A 1 -3.10 27.51 37.45
N VAL A 2 -3.30 26.24 37.04
CA VAL A 2 -4.22 25.68 36.01
C VAL A 2 -3.92 26.16 34.58
N ILE A 3 -3.37 25.41 33.61
CA ILE A 3 -3.59 24.10 32.94
C ILE A 3 -4.99 23.86 32.33
N SER A 4 -4.94 23.50 31.03
CA SER A 4 -5.92 22.69 30.26
C SER A 4 -7.13 23.43 29.68
N GLY A 5 -7.54 23.26 28.43
CA GLY A 5 -7.17 22.32 27.36
C GLY A 5 -8.41 21.99 26.51
N GLY A 6 -8.21 21.57 25.24
CA GLY A 6 -9.20 20.74 24.54
C GLY A 6 -9.57 21.15 23.11
N ASP A 7 -8.64 21.14 22.16
CA ASP A 7 -8.96 21.02 20.73
C ASP A 7 -9.39 19.57 20.46
N GLY A 8 -10.66 19.27 20.77
CA GLY A 8 -11.27 17.97 20.50
C GLY A 8 -11.41 17.72 19.01
N HIS A 9 -10.35 17.20 18.38
CA HIS A 9 -10.50 16.49 17.10
C HIS A 9 -11.13 15.14 17.39
N SER A 10 -12.46 15.12 17.28
CA SER A 10 -13.28 13.92 17.20
C SER A 10 -12.64 12.93 16.22
N GLY A 11 -12.27 11.76 16.72
CA GLY A 11 -11.66 10.69 15.92
C GLY A 11 -12.54 10.35 14.73
N GLY A 12 -12.06 10.72 13.55
CA GLY A 12 -12.68 10.38 12.27
C GLY A 12 -12.41 8.91 11.95
N ASP A 13 -13.44 8.25 11.45
CA ASP A 13 -13.33 7.08 10.58
C ASP A 13 -12.66 7.53 9.27
N SER A 14 -11.34 7.72 9.30
CA SER A 14 -10.56 8.16 8.14
C SER A 14 -10.35 6.98 7.19
N THR A 15 -11.38 6.69 6.40
CA THR A 15 -11.29 5.80 5.23
C THR A 15 -10.35 6.35 4.14
N ASP A 16 -9.81 7.56 4.33
CA ASP A 16 -8.83 8.21 3.45
C ASP A 16 -7.52 7.42 3.34
N ASP A 17 -7.19 6.64 4.36
CA ASP A 17 -5.96 5.85 4.43
C ASP A 17 -6.07 4.48 3.74
N LEU A 18 -7.22 4.11 3.16
CA LEU A 18 -7.35 2.82 2.46
C LEU A 18 -6.75 2.90 1.05
N ALA A 19 -5.89 1.93 0.73
CA ALA A 19 -5.37 1.72 -0.61
C ALA A 19 -6.17 0.64 -1.35
N GLU A 20 -6.06 0.66 -2.68
CA GLU A 20 -6.57 -0.44 -3.50
C GLU A 20 -5.73 -1.71 -3.32
N THR A 21 -6.41 -2.84 -3.39
CA THR A 21 -5.77 -4.16 -3.33
C THR A 21 -4.77 -4.29 -4.49
N PRO A 22 -3.49 -4.55 -4.20
CA PRO A 22 -2.48 -4.73 -5.22
C PRO A 22 -2.82 -5.90 -6.14
N PRO A 23 -2.66 -5.76 -7.47
CA PRO A 23 -2.86 -6.87 -8.39
C PRO A 23 -1.83 -7.98 -8.13
N SER A 24 -2.20 -9.23 -8.36
CA SER A 24 -1.28 -10.37 -8.20
C SER A 24 -0.12 -10.37 -9.21
N GLU A 25 -0.23 -9.62 -10.30
CA GLU A 25 0.76 -9.49 -11.35
C GLU A 25 0.81 -8.05 -11.88
N ILE A 26 2.03 -7.57 -12.17
CA ILE A 26 2.31 -6.30 -12.85
C ILE A 26 3.33 -6.51 -13.98
N VAL A 27 3.49 -5.50 -14.83
CA VAL A 27 4.57 -5.46 -15.82
C VAL A 27 5.87 -5.00 -15.17
N CYS A 28 6.94 -5.76 -15.35
CA CYS A 28 8.28 -5.38 -14.89
C CYS A 28 8.77 -4.13 -15.63
N VAL A 29 9.18 -3.10 -14.88
CA VAL A 29 9.63 -1.82 -15.48
C VAL A 29 10.97 -1.91 -16.21
N ASP A 30 11.82 -2.89 -15.88
CA ASP A 30 13.14 -3.05 -16.49
C ASP A 30 13.10 -3.87 -17.78
N CYS A 31 12.39 -5.00 -17.78
CA CYS A 31 12.38 -5.93 -18.91
C CYS A 31 11.03 -6.09 -19.63
N GLY A 32 9.95 -5.51 -19.10
CA GLY A 32 8.60 -5.65 -19.67
C GLY A 32 7.92 -7.01 -19.45
N GLY A 33 8.58 -7.97 -18.81
CA GLY A 33 8.00 -9.29 -18.49
C GLY A 33 7.07 -9.28 -17.26
N PRO A 34 6.34 -10.38 -16.97
CA PRO A 34 5.46 -10.47 -15.81
C PRO A 34 6.25 -10.47 -14.49
N ALA A 35 5.78 -9.68 -13.54
CA ALA A 35 6.25 -9.66 -12.16
C ALA A 35 5.13 -9.99 -11.19
N HIS A 36 5.37 -10.97 -10.32
CA HIS A 36 4.35 -11.51 -9.41
C HIS A 36 4.51 -10.96 -8.00
N LEU A 37 3.36 -10.70 -7.36
CA LEU A 37 3.30 -10.22 -5.98
C LEU A 37 3.87 -11.28 -5.04
N LEU A 38 4.81 -10.86 -4.18
CA LEU A 38 5.42 -11.69 -3.15
C LEU A 38 4.84 -11.40 -1.76
N THR A 39 4.43 -10.16 -1.51
CA THR A 39 3.87 -9.77 -0.21
C THR A 39 2.49 -10.41 -0.03
N PRO A 40 2.27 -11.23 1.01
CA PRO A 40 0.95 -11.77 1.30
C PRO A 40 0.01 -10.66 1.77
N PRO A 41 -1.32 -10.86 1.64
CA PRO A 41 -2.29 -9.92 2.21
C PRO A 41 -2.11 -9.78 3.73
N PRO A 42 -2.34 -8.58 4.30
CA PRO A 42 -2.36 -8.36 5.74
C PRO A 42 -3.39 -9.25 6.44
N GLU A 43 -3.22 -9.48 7.75
CA GLU A 43 -4.12 -10.32 8.55
C GLU A 43 -5.57 -9.82 8.54
N ASP A 44 -5.75 -8.49 8.60
CA ASP A 44 -7.05 -7.82 8.49
C ASP A 44 -7.61 -7.76 7.06
N GLY A 45 -6.83 -8.16 6.05
CA GLY A 45 -7.18 -8.08 4.63
C GLY A 45 -7.32 -6.66 4.08
N ARG A 46 -6.88 -5.64 4.83
CA ARG A 46 -6.96 -4.22 4.46
C ARG A 46 -5.59 -3.68 4.11
N TRP A 47 -5.49 -3.08 2.93
CA TRP A 47 -4.29 -2.37 2.49
C TRP A 47 -4.42 -0.88 2.78
N LEU A 48 -3.34 -0.29 3.26
CA LEU A 48 -3.28 1.12 3.60
C LEU A 48 -2.39 1.90 2.62
N VAL A 49 -2.71 3.18 2.45
CA VAL A 49 -1.84 4.10 1.71
C VAL A 49 -0.49 4.18 2.44
N GLY A 50 0.58 4.04 1.68
CA GLY A 50 1.95 4.00 2.20
C GLY A 50 2.46 2.60 2.52
N ASP A 51 1.60 1.57 2.55
CA ASP A 51 2.07 0.18 2.63
C ASP A 51 2.99 -0.14 1.44
N VAL A 52 3.97 -0.99 1.66
CA VAL A 52 4.94 -1.39 0.63
C VAL A 52 4.76 -2.86 0.29
N VAL A 53 4.56 -3.13 -1.00
CA VAL A 53 4.44 -4.48 -1.54
C VAL A 53 5.60 -4.82 -2.47
N ALA A 54 6.10 -6.05 -2.35
CA ALA A 54 7.22 -6.53 -3.13
C ALA A 54 6.72 -7.40 -4.29
N TYR A 55 7.25 -7.15 -5.48
CA TYR A 55 7.06 -7.96 -6.68
C TYR A 55 8.39 -8.54 -7.13
N ARG A 56 8.35 -9.71 -7.77
CA ARG A 56 9.53 -10.29 -8.45
C ARG A 56 9.20 -10.67 -9.88
N CYS A 57 10.02 -10.18 -10.81
CA CYS A 57 9.94 -10.53 -12.21
C CYS A 57 10.33 -12.00 -12.43
N ARG A 58 9.57 -12.69 -13.27
CA ARG A 58 9.88 -14.07 -13.68
C ARG A 58 11.13 -14.15 -14.56
N ASP A 59 11.34 -13.17 -15.45
CA ASP A 59 12.37 -13.22 -16.49
C ASP A 59 13.71 -12.66 -16.03
N CYS A 60 13.76 -11.38 -15.65
CA CYS A 60 15.01 -10.75 -15.20
C CYS A 60 15.37 -11.08 -13.75
N ARG A 61 14.41 -11.60 -12.96
CA ARG A 61 14.55 -11.92 -11.53
C ARG A 61 14.80 -10.71 -10.63
N ASP A 62 14.68 -9.49 -11.13
CA ASP A 62 14.69 -8.30 -10.30
C ASP A 62 13.47 -8.21 -9.39
N ARG A 63 13.65 -7.45 -8.30
CA ARG A 63 12.63 -7.19 -7.28
C ARG A 63 12.25 -5.71 -7.31
N TRP A 64 10.96 -5.44 -7.16
CA TRP A 64 10.40 -4.10 -7.10
C TRP A 64 9.60 -3.94 -5.82
N ASP A 65 9.83 -2.85 -5.08
CA ASP A 65 9.04 -2.46 -3.92
C ASP A 65 8.16 -1.27 -4.33
N ILE A 66 6.84 -1.46 -4.28
CA ILE A 66 5.85 -0.47 -4.72
C ILE A 66 5.12 0.04 -3.49
N VAL A 67 5.09 1.36 -3.34
CA VAL A 67 4.30 2.05 -2.31
C VAL A 67 2.86 2.13 -2.80
N LEU A 68 1.92 1.60 -2.02
CA LEU A 68 0.50 1.67 -2.32
C LEU A 68 0.00 3.10 -2.17
N GLN A 69 -0.75 3.53 -3.17
CA GLN A 69 -1.32 4.87 -3.23
C GLN A 69 -2.84 4.80 -3.16
N ARG A 70 -3.44 5.96 -2.90
CA ARG A 70 -4.88 6.12 -2.99
C ARG A 70 -5.33 5.92 -4.43
N SER A 71 -6.38 5.13 -4.63
CA SER A 71 -7.09 5.09 -5.91
C SER A 71 -7.83 6.41 -6.11
N VAL A 72 -7.28 7.28 -6.95
CA VAL A 72 -7.99 8.45 -7.47
C VAL A 72 -8.72 8.01 -8.73
N SER A 73 -10.05 7.99 -8.67
CA SER A 73 -10.92 7.72 -9.83
C SER A 73 -11.04 8.95 -10.72
#